data_AF-A0A356W738-F1
#
_entry.id   AF-A0A356W738-F1
#
_cell.length_a   1.000
_cell.length_b   1.000
_cell.length_c   1.000
_cell.angle_alpha   90.00
_cell.angle_beta   90.00
_cell.angle_gamma   90.00
#
_symmetry.space_group_name_H-M   'P 1'
#
loop_
_entity.id
_entity.type
_entity.pdbx_description
1 polymer ?
#
loop_
_entity_poly.entity_id
_entity_poly.type
_entity_poly.pdbx_seq_one_letter_code
_entity_poly.pdbx_strand_id
1 'polypeptide(L)'
;QNWGATAHYPRHEREQTPEEVLSAFLVQFYDKRPPPKLILVNKLPDQAELIGEALELKAGRKVEVRRPERGGKKDLVAQASRNAGEALSRKLAETASQARLLAEVAKVFE
;
A
#
# COMPACT_ATOMS: atom_id res chain seq x y z
N GLN A 1 -13.82 -11.69 11.32
CA GLN A 1 -12.84 -10.70 11.84
C GLN A 1 -12.73 -9.56 10.85
N ASN A 2 -12.81 -8.31 11.31
CA ASN A 2 -12.55 -7.12 10.49
C ASN A 2 -11.10 -6.67 10.78
N TRP A 3 -10.22 -6.73 9.78
CA TRP A 3 -8.77 -6.49 9.90
C TRP A 3 -8.39 -5.03 9.61
N GLY A 4 -9.36 -4.11 9.59
CA GLY A 4 -9.19 -2.75 9.08
C GLY A 4 -9.24 -2.69 7.56
N ALA A 5 -9.46 -1.48 7.02
CA ALA A 5 -9.64 -1.27 5.57
C ALA A 5 -9.04 0.07 5.08
N THR A 6 -7.95 0.53 5.70
CA THR A 6 -7.31 1.79 5.28
C THR A 6 -6.56 1.59 3.96
N ALA A 7 -6.98 2.32 2.93
CA ALA A 7 -6.27 2.38 1.66
C ALA A 7 -5.22 3.50 1.67
N HIS A 8 -4.05 3.22 1.10
CA HIS A 8 -2.96 4.17 0.93
C HIS A 8 -2.61 4.30 -0.56
N TYR A 9 -2.24 5.51 -0.98
CA TYR A 9 -1.94 5.84 -2.37
C TYR A 9 -0.57 6.53 -2.45
N PRO A 10 0.54 5.78 -2.33
CA PRO A 10 1.89 6.36 -2.38
C PRO A 10 2.13 7.05 -3.73
N ARG A 11 2.73 8.24 -3.67
CA ARG A 11 3.26 8.91 -4.86
C ARG A 11 4.52 8.18 -5.31
N HIS A 12 4.66 7.99 -6.61
CA HIS A 12 5.79 7.31 -7.24
C HIS A 12 6.00 7.86 -8.64
N GLU A 13 7.21 7.73 -9.15
CA GLU A 13 7.56 8.02 -10.54
C GLU A 13 7.09 6.88 -11.45
N ARG A 14 6.84 7.18 -12.73
CA ARG A 14 6.23 6.20 -13.67
C ARG A 14 7.13 5.00 -13.94
N GLU A 15 8.43 5.19 -13.80
CA GLU A 15 9.46 4.20 -14.08
C GLU A 15 9.68 3.24 -12.90
N GLN A 16 9.14 3.56 -11.72
CA GLN A 16 9.31 2.71 -10.53
C GLN A 16 8.48 1.43 -10.65
N THR A 17 9.13 0.32 -10.34
CA THR A 17 8.50 -0.99 -10.24
C THR A 17 7.60 -1.08 -9.00
N PRO A 18 6.57 -1.93 -9.00
CA PRO A 18 5.75 -2.17 -7.80
C PRO A 18 6.57 -2.58 -6.56
N GLU A 19 7.67 -3.31 -6.78
CA GLU A 19 8.60 -3.76 -5.75
C GLU A 19 9.32 -2.57 -5.10
N GLU A 20 9.85 -1.63 -5.89
CA GLU A 20 10.48 -0.38 -5.39
C GLU A 20 9.48 0.52 -4.65
N VAL A 21 8.26 0.67 -5.20
CA VAL A 21 7.20 1.46 -4.56
C VAL A 21 6.83 0.86 -3.20
N LEU A 22 6.74 -0.47 -3.11
CA LEU A 22 6.44 -1.14 -1.86
C LEU A 22 7.58 -0.99 -0.84
N SER A 23 8.84 -1.07 -1.27
CA SER A 23 10.00 -0.83 -0.41
C SER A 23 9.95 0.55 0.25
N ALA A 24 9.80 1.60 -0.57
CA ALA A 24 9.71 2.97 -0.07
C ALA A 24 8.49 3.17 0.84
N PHE A 25 7.34 2.59 0.46
CA PHE A 25 6.12 2.67 1.27
C PHE A 25 6.31 2.04 2.64
N LEU A 26 6.88 0.84 2.76
CA LEU A 26 7.05 0.16 4.05
C LEU A 26 7.93 0.96 5.00
N VAL A 27 9.06 1.50 4.53
CA VAL A 27 9.97 2.32 5.33
C VAL A 27 9.25 3.58 5.83
N GLN A 28 8.59 4.32 4.95
CA GLN A 28 7.88 5.56 5.31
C GLN A 28 6.67 5.28 6.21
N PHE A 29 5.93 4.20 5.96
CA PHE A 29 4.73 3.85 6.70
C PHE A 29 5.05 3.48 8.15
N TYR A 30 6.11 2.68 8.35
CA TYR A 30 6.58 2.30 9.67
C TYR A 30 7.54 3.31 10.30
N ASP A 31 7.84 4.42 9.64
CA ASP A 31 8.65 5.46 10.27
C ASP A 31 7.96 6.05 11.51
N LYS A 32 6.63 6.19 11.45
CA LYS A 32 5.83 6.76 12.55
C LYS A 32 5.01 5.73 13.31
N ARG A 33 5.28 4.43 13.11
CA ARG A 33 4.44 3.33 13.62
C ARG A 33 5.31 2.16 14.07
N PRO A 34 4.97 1.48 15.18
CA PRO A 34 5.70 0.28 15.59
C PRO A 34 5.46 -0.87 14.59
N PRO A 35 6.51 -1.46 13.99
CA PRO A 35 6.37 -2.59 13.06
C PRO A 35 5.82 -3.85 13.74
N PRO A 36 4.89 -4.61 13.11
CA PRO A 36 4.47 -5.92 13.61
C PRO A 36 5.56 -6.97 13.36
N LYS A 37 5.47 -8.12 14.04
CA LYS A 37 6.43 -9.24 13.85
C LYS A 37 6.38 -9.87 12.45
N LEU A 38 5.26 -9.75 11.75
CA LEU A 38 5.04 -10.31 10.43
C LEU A 38 4.26 -9.32 9.59
N ILE A 39 4.81 -8.97 8.43
CA ILE A 39 4.21 -8.12 7.41
C ILE A 39 3.93 -9.00 6.20
N LEU A 40 2.67 -9.11 5.82
CA LEU A 40 2.25 -9.87 4.64
C LEU A 40 2.10 -8.95 3.45
N VAL A 41 2.67 -9.36 2.32
CA VAL A 41 2.70 -8.57 1.08
C VAL A 41 2.25 -9.40 -0.11
N ASN A 42 1.64 -8.76 -1.12
CA ASN A 42 1.25 -9.39 -2.39
C ASN A 42 2.44 -9.53 -3.36
N LYS A 43 3.44 -8.65 -3.23
CA LYS A 43 4.72 -8.68 -3.92
C LYS A 43 5.84 -8.53 -2.90
N LEU A 44 6.96 -9.21 -3.12
CA LEU A 44 8.13 -9.01 -2.27
C LEU A 44 8.74 -7.64 -2.61
N PRO A 45 8.96 -6.76 -1.63
CA PRO A 45 9.66 -5.50 -1.88
C PRO A 45 11.12 -5.77 -2.24
N ASP A 46 11.73 -4.85 -2.98
CA ASP A 46 13.17 -4.88 -3.19
C ASP A 46 13.90 -4.75 -1.87
N GLN A 47 14.95 -5.56 -1.70
CA GLN A 47 15.75 -5.62 -0.48
C GLN A 47 14.89 -5.97 0.75
N ALA A 48 13.91 -6.87 0.61
CA ALA A 48 12.99 -7.27 1.68
C ALA A 48 13.69 -7.68 2.98
N GLU A 49 14.84 -8.35 2.90
CA GLU A 49 15.64 -8.73 4.07
C GLU A 49 16.19 -7.49 4.80
N LEU A 50 16.81 -6.56 4.07
CA LEU A 50 17.32 -5.31 4.64
C LEU A 50 16.21 -4.45 5.25
N ILE A 51 15.04 -4.40 4.60
CA ILE A 51 13.86 -3.72 5.16
C ILE A 51 13.43 -4.40 6.45
N GLY A 52 13.38 -5.74 6.47
CA GLY A 52 13.11 -6.52 7.69
C GLY A 52 14.05 -6.11 8.81
N GLU A 53 15.37 -6.19 8.59
CA GLU A 53 16.40 -5.82 9.57
C GLU A 53 16.25 -4.38 10.08
N ALA A 54 16.00 -3.41 9.19
CA ALA A 54 15.79 -2.02 9.58
C ALA A 54 14.55 -1.86 10.48
N LEU A 55 13.47 -2.58 10.17
CA LEU A 55 12.26 -2.60 11.00
C LEU A 55 12.48 -3.36 12.32
N GLU A 56 13.36 -4.37 12.36
CA GLU A 56 13.74 -5.08 13.58
C GLU A 56 14.45 -4.17 14.57
N LEU A 57 15.43 -3.39 14.09
CA LEU A 57 16.14 -2.39 14.90
C LEU A 57 15.17 -1.39 15.52
N LYS A 58 14.16 -0.96 14.76
CA LYS A 58 13.11 -0.05 15.24
C LYS A 58 12.16 -0.72 16.23
N ALA A 59 11.79 -1.97 16.01
CA ALA A 59 10.79 -2.69 16.80
C ALA A 59 11.37 -3.38 18.05
N GLY A 60 12.70 -3.54 18.14
CA GLY A 60 13.37 -4.31 19.19
C GLY A 60 13.05 -5.81 19.17
N ARG A 61 12.57 -6.33 18.03
CA ARG A 61 12.14 -7.72 17.86
C ARG A 61 12.22 -8.13 16.40
N LYS A 62 12.24 -9.44 16.14
CA LYS A 62 12.20 -10.00 14.78
C LYS A 62 10.98 -9.52 13.98
N VAL A 63 11.19 -9.10 12.74
CA VAL A 63 10.20 -8.58 11.79
C VAL A 63 10.42 -9.26 10.45
N GLU A 64 9.50 -10.15 10.09
CA GLU A 64 9.54 -10.87 8.82
C GLU A 64 8.63 -10.17 7.79
N VAL A 65 9.18 -9.80 6.63
CA VAL A 65 8.39 -9.42 5.46
C VAL A 65 8.20 -10.64 4.57
N ARG A 66 6.96 -11.04 4.33
CA ARG A 66 6.67 -12.30 3.66
C ARG A 66 5.58 -12.18 2.61
N ARG A 67 5.85 -12.75 1.44
CA ARG A 67 4.83 -13.08 0.45
C ARG A 67 4.34 -14.53 0.64
N PRO A 68 3.09 -14.74 1.07
CA PRO A 68 2.56 -16.09 1.26
C PRO A 68 2.13 -16.71 -0.08
N GLU A 69 2.59 -17.94 -0.34
CA GLU A 69 2.27 -18.66 -1.59
C GLU A 69 1.07 -19.62 -1.47
N ARG A 70 0.69 -20.01 -0.24
CA ARG A 70 -0.41 -20.95 0.06
C ARG A 70 -1.00 -20.78 1.46
N GLY A 71 -2.20 -21.34 1.67
CA GLY A 71 -2.90 -21.38 2.95
C GLY A 71 -3.54 -20.04 3.37
N GLY A 72 -4.09 -19.97 4.58
CA GLY A 72 -4.91 -18.83 5.02
C GLY A 72 -4.22 -17.45 4.95
N LYS A 73 -2.89 -17.38 5.07
CA LYS A 73 -2.15 -16.12 4.88
C LYS A 73 -2.25 -15.60 3.44
N LYS A 74 -2.25 -16.51 2.45
CA LYS A 74 -2.47 -16.15 1.04
C LYS A 74 -3.88 -15.60 0.85
N ASP A 75 -4.87 -16.22 1.49
CA ASP A 75 -6.27 -15.79 1.38
C ASP A 75 -6.47 -14.38 1.97
N LEU A 76 -5.77 -14.06 3.08
CA LEU A 76 -5.73 -12.71 3.64
C LEU A 76 -5.12 -11.69 2.68
N VAL A 77 -3.98 -12.00 2.05
CA VAL A 77 -3.35 -11.12 1.07
C VAL A 77 -4.23 -10.95 -0.17
N ALA A 78 -4.91 -12.01 -0.61
CA ALA A 78 -5.86 -11.95 -1.72
C ALA A 78 -7.08 -11.06 -1.38
N GLN A 79 -7.59 -11.15 -0.15
CA GLN A 79 -8.66 -10.26 0.32
C GLN A 79 -8.19 -8.80 0.38
N ALA A 80 -7.00 -8.53 0.93
CA ALA A 80 -6.42 -7.20 0.95
C ALA A 80 -6.24 -6.63 -0.46
N SER A 81 -5.83 -7.46 -1.42
CA SER A 81 -5.68 -7.07 -2.83
C SER A 81 -7.01 -6.70 -3.48
N ARG A 82 -8.10 -7.45 -3.20
CA ARG A 82 -9.45 -7.09 -3.66
C ARG A 82 -9.90 -5.76 -3.07
N ASN A 83 -9.74 -5.58 -1.76
CA ASN A 83 -10.07 -4.33 -1.08
C ASN A 83 -9.30 -3.14 -1.67
N ALA A 84 -8.01 -3.33 -1.99
CA ALA A 84 -7.19 -2.30 -2.62
C ALA A 84 -7.71 -1.93 -4.02
N GLY A 85 -8.13 -2.92 -4.82
CA GLY A 85 -8.74 -2.69 -6.12
C GLY A 85 -10.05 -1.90 -6.03
N GLU A 86 -10.95 -2.29 -5.12
CA GLU A 86 -12.22 -1.58 -4.88
C GLU A 86 -11.99 -0.13 -4.43
N ALA A 87 -11.04 0.08 -3.53
CA ALA A 87 -10.66 1.42 -3.07
C ALA A 87 -10.11 2.28 -4.21
N LEU A 88 -9.23 1.71 -5.05
CA LEU A 88 -8.67 2.40 -6.20
C LEU A 88 -9.75 2.77 -7.22
N SER A 89 -10.65 1.85 -7.58
CA SER A 89 -11.76 2.12 -8.49
C SER A 89 -12.64 3.26 -7.98
N ARG A 90 -12.95 3.27 -6.68
CA ARG A 90 -13.73 4.36 -6.05
C ARG A 90 -13.00 5.70 -6.14
N LYS A 91 -11.70 5.73 -5.82
CA LYS A 91 -10.89 6.96 -5.89
C LYS A 91 -10.81 7.51 -7.32
N LEU A 92 -10.64 6.65 -8.32
CA LEU A 92 -10.61 7.06 -9.73
C LEU A 92 -11.95 7.66 -10.17
N ALA A 93 -13.07 7.05 -9.78
CA ALA A 93 -14.41 7.56 -10.08
C ALA A 93 -14.66 8.94 -9.43
N GLU A 94 -14.30 9.10 -8.16
CA GLU A 94 -14.38 10.39 -7.46
C GLU A 94 -13.51 11.46 -8.13
N THR A 95 -12.27 11.12 -8.50
CA THR A 95 -11.34 12.04 -9.17
C THR A 95 -11.87 12.49 -10.53
N ALA A 96 -12.41 11.57 -11.32
CA ALA A 96 -13.01 11.89 -12.62
C ALA A 96 -14.24 12.81 -12.47
N SER A 97 -15.09 12.53 -11.48
CA SER A 97 -16.25 13.38 -11.18
C SER A 97 -15.83 14.78 -10.75
N GLN A 98 -14.81 14.90 -9.90
CA GLN A 98 -14.26 16.20 -9.47
C GLN A 98 -13.67 16.99 -10.65
N ALA A 99 -12.91 16.34 -11.52
CA ALA A 99 -12.35 16.98 -12.71
C ALA A 99 -13.45 17.53 -13.63
N ARG A 100 -14.53 16.76 -13.83
CA ARG A 100 -15.69 17.22 -14.61
C ARG A 100 -16.36 18.45 -13.99
N LEU A 101 -16.61 18.43 -12.68
CA LEU A 101 -17.23 19.56 -11.99
C LEU A 101 -16.38 20.83 -12.09
N LEU A 102 -15.06 20.72 -11.91
CA LEU A 102 -14.14 21.85 -12.05
C LEU A 102 -14.12 22.41 -13.47
N ALA A 103 -14.19 21.56 -14.50
CA ALA A 103 -14.27 21.98 -15.88
C ALA A 103 -15.58 22.73 -16.19
N GLU A 104 -16.73 22.30 -15.65
CA GLU A 104 -17.99 23.02 -15.82
C GLU A 104 -18.00 24.37 -15.10
N VAL A 105 -17.40 24.46 -13.91
CA VAL A 105 -17.25 25.75 -13.21
C VAL A 105 -16.37 26.70 -14.02
N ALA A 106 -15.26 26.23 -14.60
CA ALA A 106 -14.38 27.04 -15.42
C ALA A 106 -15.12 27.70 -16.62
N LYS A 107 -16.03 26.95 -17.27
CA LYS A 107 -16.85 27.47 -18.38
C LYS A 107 -17.80 28.60 -17.99
N VAL A 108 -18.17 28.73 -16.71
CA VAL A 108 -19.05 29.81 -16.23
C VAL A 108 -18.27 31.12 -16.05
N PHE A 109 -16.94 31.05 -15.96
CA PHE A 109 -16.05 32.21 -15.84
C PHE A 109 -15.40 32.61 -17.17
N GLU A 110 -15.75 31.95 -18.28
CA GLU A 110 -15.45 32.35 -19.67
C GLU A 110 -16.63 33.14 -20.27
#